data_AF-A0A7K4G0C5-F1
#
_entry.id   AF-A0A7K4G0C5-F1
#
_cell.length_a   1.000
_cell.length_b   1.000
_cell.length_c   1.000
_cell.angle_alpha   90.00
_cell.angle_beta   90.00
_cell.angle_gamma   90.00
#
_symmetry.space_group_name_H-M   'P 1'
#
loop_
_entity.id
_entity.type
_entity.pdbx_description
1 polymer ?
#
loop_
_entity_poly.entity_id
_entity_poly.type
_entity_poly.pdbx_seq_one_letter_code
_entity_poly.pdbx_strand_id
1 'polypeptide(L)' 'MRQCKICGTPLGKEPTTQQLEEHWKKHHSWHWQINQDKTPEDALLKK' A
#
# COMPACT_ATOMS: atom_id res chain seq x y z
N MET A 1 -3.02 -6.43 12.98
CA MET A 1 -3.29 -5.15 12.30
C MET A 1 -2.26 -5.02 11.22
N ARG A 2 -2.66 -4.84 9.96
CA ARG A 2 -1.71 -4.66 8.85
C ARG A 2 -1.16 -3.24 8.89
N GLN A 3 0.13 -3.09 8.61
CA GLN A 3 0.79 -1.79 8.53
C GLN A 3 1.43 -1.66 7.15
N CYS A 4 1.47 -0.43 6.64
CA CYS A 4 2.20 -0.12 5.42
C CYS A 4 3.68 -0.39 5.63
N LYS A 5 4.29 -1.21 4.78
CA LYS A 5 5.72 -1.55 4.88
C LYS A 5 6.65 -0.38 4.55
N ILE A 6 6.14 0.65 3.88
CA ILE A 6 6.91 1.82 3.43
C ILE A 6 6.93 2.92 4.50
N CYS A 7 5.77 3.27 5.08
CA CYS A 7 5.66 4.35 6.07
C CYS A 7 5.22 3.92 7.48
N GLY A 8 4.89 2.65 7.71
CA GLY A 8 4.44 2.15 9.01
C GLY A 8 2.99 2.51 9.39
N THR A 9 2.29 3.29 8.56
CA THR A 9 0.89 3.68 8.78
C THR A 9 0.01 2.45 8.98
N PRO A 10 -0.84 2.42 10.03
CA PRO A 10 -1.79 1.33 10.23
C PRO A 10 -2.86 1.33 9.14
N LEU A 11 -3.02 0.19 8.46
CA LEU A 11 -3.98 -0.01 7.37
C LEU A 11 -5.25 -0.75 7.84
N GLY A 12 -5.44 -0.91 9.15
CA GLY A 12 -6.54 -1.68 9.72
C GLY A 12 -6.26 -3.19 9.79
N LYS A 13 -7.27 -4.01 10.13
CA LYS A 13 -7.10 -5.48 10.22
C LYS A 13 -7.11 -6.15 8.84
N GLU A 14 -8.03 -5.77 7.97
CA GLU A 14 -8.21 -6.30 6.61
C GLU A 14 -8.50 -5.14 5.64
N PRO A 15 -7.47 -4.38 5.24
CA PRO A 15 -7.63 -3.35 4.22
C PRO A 15 -8.04 -3.97 2.89
N THR A 16 -8.98 -3.34 2.20
CA THR A 16 -9.34 -3.73 0.83
C THR A 16 -8.28 -3.27 -0.16
N THR A 17 -8.22 -3.92 -1.33
CA THR A 17 -7.32 -3.51 -2.42
C THR A 17 -7.49 -2.05 -2.80
N GLN A 18 -8.73 -1.52 -2.79
CA GLN A 18 -9.00 -0.11 -3.06
C GLN A 18 -8.40 0.81 -2.00
N GLN A 19 -8.54 0.49 -0.71
CA GLN A 19 -7.94 1.28 0.38
C GLN A 19 -6.41 1.29 0.30
N LEU A 20 -5.82 0.16 -0.08
CA LEU A 20 -4.38 0.05 -0.32
C LEU A 20 -3.97 0.91 -1.52
N GLU A 21 -4.71 0.86 -2.62
CA GLU A 21 -4.42 1.65 -3.80
C GLU A 21 -4.52 3.16 -3.54
N GLU A 22 -5.57 3.60 -2.83
CA GLU A 22 -5.73 5.00 -2.42
C GLU A 22 -4.58 5.44 -1.51
N HIS A 23 -4.22 4.61 -0.53
CA HIS A 23 -3.07 4.89 0.34
C HIS A 23 -1.77 4.97 -0.47
N TRP A 24 -1.55 4.04 -1.39
CA TRP A 24 -0.36 3.99 -2.22
C TRP A 24 -0.26 5.24 -3.10
N LYS A 25 -1.32 5.57 -3.84
CA LYS A 25 -1.37 6.76 -4.71
C LYS A 25 -1.20 8.05 -3.91
N LYS A 26 -1.77 8.15 -2.71
CA LYS A 26 -1.77 9.37 -1.90
C LYS A 26 -0.46 9.61 -1.15
N HIS A 27 0.10 8.58 -0.51
CA HIS A 27 1.28 8.71 0.35
C HIS A 27 2.59 8.34 -0.35
N HIS A 28 2.48 7.55 -1.42
CA HIS A 28 3.61 6.90 -2.08
C HIS A 28 3.45 6.99 -3.61
N SER A 29 2.96 8.14 -4.11
CA SER A 29 2.70 8.40 -5.53
C SER A 29 3.90 8.10 -6.43
N TRP A 30 5.11 8.44 -5.99
CA TRP A 30 6.34 8.10 -6.71
C TRP A 30 6.57 6.59 -6.80
N HIS A 31 6.41 5.86 -5.69
CA HIS A 31 6.48 4.39 -5.70
C HIS A 31 5.39 3.77 -6.58
N TRP A 32 4.18 4.35 -6.60
CA TRP A 32 3.07 3.93 -7.46
C TRP A 32 3.43 4.08 -8.93
N GLN A 33 3.99 5.23 -9.32
CA GLN A 33 4.37 5.51 -10.71
C GLN A 33 5.46 4.58 -11.25
N ILE A 34 6.44 4.19 -10.43
CA ILE A 34 7.55 3.34 -10.86
C ILE A 34 7.31 1.83 -10.66
N ASN A 35 6.29 1.45 -9.88
CA ASN A 35 5.97 0.04 -9.60
C ASN A 35 4.54 -0.32 -10.06
N GLN A 36 4.11 0.17 -11.23
CA GLN A 36 2.79 -0.16 -11.77
C GLN A 36 2.61 -1.66 -12.05
N ASP A 37 3.69 -2.42 -12.17
CA ASP A 37 3.70 -3.88 -12.29
C ASP A 37 3.36 -4.64 -10.98
N LYS A 38 3.32 -3.96 -9.83
CA LYS A 38 3.03 -4.59 -8.53
C LYS A 38 1.61 -4.31 -8.08
N THR A 39 1.00 -5.27 -7.40
CA THR A 39 -0.30 -5.06 -6.75
C THR A 39 -0.13 -4.22 -5.48
N PRO A 40 -1.17 -3.49 -5.05
CA PRO A 40 -1.12 -2.71 -3.80
C PRO A 40 -0.81 -3.54 -2.56
N GLU A 41 -1.28 -4.78 -2.54
CA GLU A 41 -0.99 -5.74 -1.48
C GLU A 41 0.48 -6.12 -1.44
N ASP A 42 1.09 -6.46 -2.59
CA ASP A 42 2.52 -6.79 -2.64
C ASP A 42 3.39 -5.57 -2.29
N ALA A 43 2.98 -4.38 -2.74
CA ALA A 43 3.74 -3.16 -2.52
C ALA A 43 3.64 -2.63 -1.09
N LEU A 44 2.49 -2.76 -0.43
CA LEU A 44 2.25 -2.14 0.88
C LEU A 44 2.26 -3.12 2.04
N LEU A 45 1.99 -4.40 1.82
CA LEU A 45 1.96 -5.40 2.90
C LEU A 45 3.30 -6.14 2.95
N LYS A 46 3.80 -6.41 4.16
CA LYS A 46 4.85 -7.41 4.35
C LYS A 46 4.20 -8.79 4.23
N LYS A 47 4.85 -9.71 3.50
CA LYS A 47 4.57 -11.15 3.60
C LYS A 47 4.77 -11.62 5.03
#